data_AF-A0AA35E0R7-F1
#
_entry.id   AF-A0AA35E0R7-F1
#
_cell.length_a   1.000
_cell.length_b   1.000
_cell.length_c   1.000
_cell.angle_alpha   90.00
_cell.angle_beta   90.00
_cell.angle_gamma   90.00
#
_symmetry.space_group_name_H-M   'P 1'
#
loop_
_entity.id
_entity.type
_entity.pdbx_description
1 polymer ?
#
loop_
_entity_poly.entity_id
_entity_poly.type
_entity_poly.pdbx_seq_one_letter_code
_entity_poly.pdbx_strand_id
1 'polypeptide(L)'
;MSSPAIQSALQQMQGLATQAAQPIKGEHIATAVGQGSFGSELQASIQRINRLQQAANTKATAFQAGEPNVELSDVMVDMQKASVAFQMGLQVRNRLVTAYRDVMNMQV
;
A
#
# COMPACT_ATOMS: atom_id res chain seq x y z
N MET A 1 -17.79 -43.13 27.37
CA MET A 1 -18.54 -42.53 26.25
C MET A 1 -18.16 -41.05 26.02
N SER A 2 -16.88 -40.68 26.09
CA SER A 2 -16.42 -39.27 26.04
C SER A 2 -15.40 -38.98 24.93
N SER A 3 -15.15 -39.94 24.04
CA SER A 3 -14.15 -39.84 22.97
C SER A 3 -14.58 -39.15 21.65
N PRO A 4 -15.87 -38.93 21.30
CA PRO A 4 -16.22 -38.28 20.03
C PRO A 4 -16.19 -36.75 20.07
N ALA A 5 -16.44 -36.12 21.23
CA ALA A 5 -16.51 -34.66 21.33
C ALA A 5 -15.14 -33.97 21.22
N ILE A 6 -14.08 -34.60 21.73
CA ILE A 6 -12.70 -34.09 21.63
C ILE A 6 -12.18 -34.19 20.19
N GLN A 7 -12.62 -35.21 19.44
CA GLN A 7 -12.25 -35.38 18.04
C GLN A 7 -12.87 -34.28 17.16
N SER A 8 -14.13 -33.91 17.41
CA SER A 8 -14.82 -32.82 16.70
C SER A 8 -14.21 -31.45 17.00
N ALA A 9 -13.76 -31.22 18.25
CA ALA A 9 -13.09 -29.99 18.63
C ALA A 9 -11.72 -29.83 17.94
N LEU A 10 -10.94 -30.91 17.82
CA LEU A 10 -9.67 -30.92 17.09
C LEU A 10 -9.86 -30.67 15.58
N GLN A 11 -10.93 -31.20 14.98
CA GLN A 11 -11.25 -30.93 13.58
C GLN A 11 -11.67 -29.47 13.32
N GLN A 12 -12.40 -28.85 14.25
CA GLN A 12 -12.72 -27.43 14.15
C GLN A 12 -11.47 -26.54 14.29
N MET A 13 -10.56 -26.86 15.21
CA MET A 13 -9.30 -26.11 15.34
C MET A 13 -8.41 -26.27 14.09
N GLN A 14 -8.39 -27.45 13.47
CA GLN A 14 -7.66 -27.67 12.22
C GLN A 14 -8.21 -26.81 11.07
N GLY A 15 -9.53 -26.64 10.97
CA GLY A 15 -10.19 -25.80 9.96
C GLY A 15 -9.87 -24.31 10.10
N LEU A 16 -9.85 -23.81 11.34
CA LEU A 16 -9.47 -22.43 11.66
C LEU A 16 -7.99 -22.16 11.36
N ALA A 17 -7.10 -23.12 11.61
CA ALA A 17 -5.68 -23.01 11.27
C ALA A 17 -5.43 -22.91 9.76
N THR A 18 -6.17 -23.66 8.93
CA THR A 18 -6.08 -23.56 7.46
C THR A 18 -6.65 -22.25 6.89
N GLN A 19 -7.53 -21.57 7.63
CA GLN A 19 -8.10 -20.29 7.21
C GLN A 19 -7.20 -19.11 7.60
N ALA A 20 -6.46 -19.23 8.71
CA ALA A 20 -5.41 -18.29 9.10
C ALA A 20 -4.09 -18.46 8.30
N ALA A 21 -3.87 -19.65 7.71
CA ALA A 21 -2.73 -19.92 6.83
C ALA A 21 -2.97 -19.51 5.37
N GLN A 22 -4.14 -18.95 5.02
CA GLN A 22 -4.27 -18.31 3.72
C GLN A 22 -3.38 -17.06 3.72
N PRO A 23 -2.38 -17.00 2.83
CA PRO A 23 -1.63 -15.77 2.66
C PRO A 23 -2.65 -14.71 2.30
N ILE A 24 -2.69 -13.66 3.13
CA ILE A 24 -3.44 -12.45 2.84
C ILE A 24 -3.10 -12.11 1.39
N LYS A 25 -4.06 -12.26 0.47
CA LYS A 25 -4.02 -11.64 -0.85
C LYS A 25 -4.13 -10.13 -0.61
N GLY A 26 -3.15 -9.57 0.10
CA GLY A 26 -2.81 -8.18 -0.08
C GLY A 26 -2.48 -8.10 -1.55
N GLU A 27 -3.19 -7.23 -2.26
CA GLU A 27 -2.67 -6.65 -3.48
C GLU A 27 -1.19 -6.37 -3.23
N HIS A 28 -0.34 -7.26 -3.73
CA HIS A 28 1.04 -6.93 -3.97
C HIS A 28 0.93 -5.74 -4.91
N ILE A 29 1.09 -4.53 -4.37
CA ILE A 29 1.37 -3.37 -5.18
C ILE A 29 2.61 -3.79 -5.95
N ALA A 30 2.42 -4.16 -7.21
CA ALA A 30 3.49 -4.61 -8.06
C ALA A 30 4.46 -3.43 -8.15
N THR A 31 5.55 -3.51 -7.39
CA THR A 31 6.79 -2.82 -7.69
C THR A 31 7.38 -3.57 -8.89
N ALA A 32 6.69 -3.48 -10.03
CA ALA A 32 7.28 -3.79 -11.31
C ALA A 32 8.39 -2.75 -11.48
N VAL A 33 9.61 -3.14 -11.16
CA VAL A 33 10.80 -2.41 -11.60
C VAL A 33 10.85 -2.65 -13.11
N GLY A 34 10.15 -1.78 -13.85
CA GLY A 34 10.18 -1.81 -15.30
C GLY A 34 11.61 -1.65 -15.79
N GLN A 35 11.92 -2.14 -16.99
CA GLN A 35 13.20 -1.95 -17.67
C GLN A 35 13.44 -0.48 -18.09
N GLY A 36 13.03 0.48 -17.26
CA GLY A 36 13.22 1.91 -17.43
C GLY A 36 14.39 2.42 -16.60
N SER A 37 14.98 3.54 -17.02
CA SER A 37 15.99 4.22 -16.19
C SER A 37 15.40 4.58 -14.83
N PHE A 38 16.22 4.59 -13.78
CA PHE A 38 15.81 5.00 -12.43
C PHE A 38 15.05 6.35 -12.43
N GLY A 39 15.47 7.30 -13.27
CA GLY A 39 14.79 8.60 -13.42
C GLY A 39 13.36 8.48 -13.95
N SER A 40 13.12 7.57 -14.91
CA SER A 40 11.78 7.30 -15.43
C SER A 40 10.86 6.65 -14.38
N GLU A 41 11.39 5.72 -13.58
CA GLU A 41 10.63 5.09 -12.49
C GLU A 41 10.34 6.09 -11.36
N LEU A 42 11.28 6.97 -11.05
CA LEU A 42 11.07 8.06 -10.10
C LEU A 42 9.97 9.01 -10.58
N GLN A 43 10.00 9.41 -11.86
CA GLN A 43 8.96 10.25 -12.44
C GLN A 43 7.59 9.56 -12.40
N ALA A 44 7.54 8.28 -12.76
CA ALA A 44 6.33 7.46 -12.67
C ALA A 44 5.82 7.36 -11.21
N SER A 45 6.73 7.23 -10.25
CA SER A 45 6.40 7.18 -8.81
C SER A 45 5.81 8.50 -8.31
N ILE A 46 6.39 9.64 -8.69
CA ILE A 46 5.84 10.98 -8.35
C ILE A 46 4.43 11.16 -8.95
N GLN A 47 4.23 10.76 -10.20
CA GLN A 47 2.91 10.78 -10.83
C GLN A 47 1.93 9.86 -10.10
N ARG A 48 2.37 8.68 -9.64
CA ARG A 48 1.55 7.73 -8.88
C ARG A 48 1.09 8.33 -7.54
N ILE A 49 1.97 9.04 -6.82
CA ILE A 49 1.63 9.76 -5.59
C ILE A 49 0.58 10.84 -5.87
N ASN A 50 0.74 11.61 -6.95
CA ASN A 50 -0.22 12.64 -7.33
C ASN A 50 -1.62 12.04 -7.63
N ARG A 51 -1.67 10.91 -8.34
CA ARG A 51 -2.91 10.19 -8.62
C ARG A 51 -3.57 9.66 -7.34
N LEU A 52 -2.79 9.10 -6.41
CA LEU A 52 -3.30 8.65 -5.10
C LEU A 52 -3.95 9.80 -4.32
N GLN A 53 -3.31 10.96 -4.29
CA GLN A 53 -3.84 12.16 -3.64
C GLN A 53 -5.16 12.63 -4.28
N GLN A 54 -5.23 12.67 -5.61
CA GLN A 54 -6.44 13.04 -6.33
C GLN A 54 -7.57 12.03 -6.11
N ALA A 55 -7.28 10.74 -6.22
CA ALA A 55 -8.26 9.68 -6.01
C ALA A 55 -8.87 9.72 -4.61
N ALA A 56 -8.03 9.91 -3.58
CA ALA A 56 -8.49 10.07 -2.20
C ALA A 56 -9.40 11.29 -2.03
N ASN A 57 -9.05 12.43 -2.63
CA ASN A 57 -9.89 13.62 -2.62
C ASN A 57 -11.23 13.41 -3.34
N THR A 58 -11.21 12.80 -4.53
CA THR A 58 -12.43 12.50 -5.29
C THR A 58 -13.37 11.60 -4.49
N LYS A 59 -12.84 10.53 -3.87
CA LYS A 59 -13.64 9.63 -3.03
C LYS A 59 -14.16 10.34 -1.77
N ALA A 60 -13.37 11.21 -1.15
CA ALA A 60 -13.84 12.01 -0.02
C ALA A 60 -15.00 12.94 -0.41
N THR A 61 -14.92 13.58 -1.58
CA THR A 61 -16.02 14.41 -2.10
C THR A 61 -17.26 13.57 -2.44
N ALA A 62 -17.10 12.42 -3.08
CA ALA A 62 -18.21 11.51 -3.40
C ALA A 62 -18.91 10.99 -2.14
N PHE A 63 -18.15 10.68 -1.09
CA PHE A 63 -18.70 10.31 0.22
C PHE A 63 -19.49 11.47 0.85
N GLN A 64 -18.95 12.68 0.83
CA GLN A 64 -19.64 13.88 1.34
C GLN A 64 -20.92 14.19 0.56
N ALA A 65 -20.95 13.86 -0.73
CA ALA A 65 -22.13 13.98 -1.59
C ALA A 65 -23.18 12.88 -1.36
N GLY A 66 -22.87 11.87 -0.54
CA GLY A 66 -23.77 10.77 -0.22
C GLY A 66 -23.89 9.72 -1.32
N GLU A 67 -22.87 9.54 -2.17
CA GLU A 67 -22.92 8.52 -3.22
C GLU A 67 -23.09 7.10 -2.65
N PRO A 68 -24.06 6.31 -3.16
CA PRO A 68 -24.46 5.03 -2.56
C PRO A 68 -23.46 3.87 -2.72
N ASN A 69 -22.22 4.10 -3.12
CA ASN A 69 -21.19 3.06 -3.25
C ASN A 69 -19.82 3.48 -2.73
N VAL A 70 -19.75 4.59 -1.98
CA VAL A 70 -18.49 5.05 -1.36
C VAL A 70 -18.60 4.85 0.14
N GLU A 71 -17.86 3.88 0.67
CA GLU A 71 -17.80 3.68 2.11
C GLU A 71 -16.75 4.59 2.75
N LEU A 72 -17.03 5.07 3.96
CA LEU A 72 -16.08 5.91 4.72
C LEU A 72 -14.74 5.20 4.96
N SER A 73 -14.79 3.89 5.19
CA SER A 73 -13.63 3.00 5.33
C SER A 73 -12.68 3.09 4.13
N ASP A 74 -13.21 3.02 2.92
CA ASP A 74 -12.42 3.11 1.68
C ASP A 74 -11.78 4.50 1.50
N VAL A 75 -12.51 5.57 1.82
CA VAL A 75 -11.94 6.93 1.80
C VAL A 75 -10.78 7.05 2.78
N MET A 76 -10.96 6.55 4.00
CA MET A 76 -9.92 6.59 5.04
C MET A 76 -8.68 5.78 4.66
N VAL A 77 -8.86 4.59 4.10
CA VAL A 77 -7.76 3.74 3.62
C VAL A 77 -7.01 4.43 2.48
N ASP A 78 -7.73 5.02 1.52
CA ASP A 78 -7.08 5.70 0.39
C ASP A 78 -6.36 6.98 0.83
N MET A 79 -6.91 7.73 1.80
CA MET A 79 -6.20 8.86 2.42
C MET A 79 -4.93 8.41 3.14
N GLN A 80 -4.96 7.30 3.88
CA GLN A 80 -3.78 6.74 4.53
C GLN A 80 -2.73 6.29 3.52
N LYS A 81 -3.13 5.59 2.45
CA LYS A 81 -2.25 5.19 1.35
C LYS A 81 -1.57 6.39 0.71
N ALA A 82 -2.34 7.45 0.41
CA ALA A 82 -1.79 8.68 -0.17
C ALA A 82 -0.78 9.37 0.76
N SER A 83 -1.09 9.47 2.06
CA SER A 83 -0.21 10.06 3.06
C SER A 83 1.12 9.31 3.18
N VAL A 84 1.06 7.97 3.32
CA VAL A 84 2.24 7.13 3.43
C VAL A 84 3.08 7.19 2.14
N ALA A 85 2.45 7.12 0.96
CA ALA A 85 3.14 7.22 -0.31
C ALA A 85 3.84 8.58 -0.49
N PHE A 86 3.20 9.67 -0.06
CA PHE A 86 3.80 11.00 -0.07
C PHE A 86 5.00 11.12 0.86
N GLN A 87 4.90 10.60 2.08
CA GLN A 87 6.02 10.57 3.03
C GLN A 87 7.22 9.80 2.47
N MET A 88 6.98 8.64 1.86
CA MET A 88 8.04 7.89 1.16
C MET A 88 8.63 8.70 -0.01
N GLY A 89 7.80 9.36 -0.81
CA GLY A 89 8.24 10.23 -1.90
C GLY A 89 9.16 11.38 -1.42
N LEU A 90 8.85 11.98 -0.27
CA LEU A 90 9.72 13.00 0.35
C LEU A 90 11.09 12.44 0.74
N GLN A 91 11.13 11.23 1.30
CA GLN A 91 12.38 10.57 1.65
C GLN A 91 13.24 10.29 0.42
N VAL A 92 12.63 9.80 -0.66
CA VAL A 92 13.32 9.56 -1.94
C VAL A 92 13.85 10.87 -2.52
N ARG A 93 13.03 11.93 -2.54
CA ARG A 93 13.45 13.28 -2.97
C ARG A 93 14.66 13.77 -2.17
N ASN A 94 14.60 13.67 -0.85
CA ASN A 94 15.70 14.11 0.02
C ASN A 94 16.97 13.31 -0.26
N ARG A 95 16.85 11.98 -0.41
CA ARG A 95 17.97 11.10 -0.73
C ARG A 95 18.62 11.44 -2.07
N LEU A 96 17.83 11.82 -3.07
CA LEU A 96 18.32 12.24 -4.39
C LEU A 96 19.06 13.58 -4.35
N VAL A 97 18.52 14.55 -3.61
CA VAL A 97 19.19 15.84 -3.41
C VAL A 97 20.52 15.64 -2.67
N THR A 98 20.54 14.78 -1.66
CA THR A 98 21.79 14.40 -0.97
C THR A 98 22.77 13.71 -1.92
N ALA A 99 22.33 12.72 -2.69
CA ALA A 99 23.18 12.01 -3.65
C ALA A 99 23.78 12.96 -4.71
N TYR A 100 23.00 13.92 -5.21
CA TYR A 100 23.51 14.96 -6.11
C TYR A 100 24.57 15.84 -5.43
N ARG A 101 24.31 16.29 -4.20
CA ARG A 101 25.27 17.08 -3.41
C ARG A 101 26.54 16.28 -3.10
N ASP A 102 26.43 15.00 -2.79
CA ASP A 102 27.57 14.12 -2.50
C ASP A 102 28.46 13.95 -3.72
N VAL A 103 27.89 13.74 -4.91
CA VAL A 103 28.66 13.69 -6.17
C VAL A 103 29.33 15.03 -6.46
N MET A 104 28.66 16.15 -6.19
CA MET A 104 29.21 17.49 -6.41
C MET A 104 30.34 17.85 -5.42
N ASN A 105 30.29 17.28 -4.21
CA ASN A 105 31.29 17.45 -3.16
C ASN A 105 32.38 16.37 -3.17
N MET A 106 32.25 15.31 -3.97
CA MET A 106 33.36 14.43 -4.32
C MET A 106 34.32 15.22 -5.19
N GLN A 107 35.30 15.85 -4.55
CA GLN A 107 36.47 16.41 -5.22
C GLN A 107 37.20 15.31 -5.99
N VAL A 108 37.59 15.63 -7.22
CA VAL A 108 38.61 14.90 -7.99
C VAL A 108 39.95 14.89 -7.27
#